data_AF-A0AA96VA71-F1
#
_entry.id   AF-A0AA96VA71-F1
#
_cell.length_a   1.000
_cell.length_b   1.000
_cell.length_c   1.000
_cell.angle_alpha   90.00
_cell.angle_beta   90.00
_cell.angle_gamma   90.00
#
_symmetry.space_group_name_H-M   'P 1'
#
loop_
_entity.id
_entity.type
_entity.pdbx_description
1 polymer ?
#
loop_
_entity_poly.entity_id
_entity_poly.type
_entity_poly.pdbx_seq_one_letter_code
_entity_poly.pdbx_strand_id
1 'polypeptide(L)'
;MTSQTDFLDQIAAWHDEDEHAQIIETISKIPENERDYELIGLLARAYNNMEDYEKALELLLSVEEEGKHDLMWHFRIGYAYYYMDLLELAEKAFERVLKSDPGDGDAQEFLEWIREEIKEGAEIKPKQEEAALAQMTEWLSHENELGCVPEKIECAGEFDLHGYHYYIYKYKKTAEEPWLIGVCGGYGRRDLDHCGHVFSEMEEYDPDTAEEKAIALVEMLREAWIDEMRKEMKARGLNPDDPFEDGPRTGPFAGFVLLNSYDFDPEQIKANLKNDWDIPIIEEAEDPDAVDENALVFESDGMMVAISLIEGPIPNGEAEHYAETNYIWPDAVETVKTHKAQILLAVMDRGQPALEAGKLFTKIASSCLKLENAIGLYTSGTVFQPEFYIDVSEMMNDGDLPILNWIYFGVYANEKGTSGYTYGLRMFGKEEIEILESTAMPETIHDFLIDIVYYILSGDITLQDGETIGFTEYQKLKITRSKGIALDGFTMKIDY
;
A
#
# COMPACT_ATOMS: atom_id res chain seq x y z
N MET A 1 -26.60 18.11 -35.50
CA MET A 1 -26.55 18.97 -34.30
C MET A 1 -27.45 18.30 -33.29
N THR A 2 -26.85 17.49 -32.44
CA THR A 2 -27.48 16.99 -31.21
C THR A 2 -27.88 18.23 -30.40
N SER A 3 -29.12 18.31 -29.92
CA SER A 3 -29.52 19.47 -29.11
C SER A 3 -28.80 19.44 -27.76
N GLN A 4 -28.64 20.58 -27.08
CA GLN A 4 -27.99 20.62 -25.75
C GLN A 4 -28.70 19.70 -24.75
N THR A 5 -30.02 19.55 -24.88
CA THR A 5 -30.83 18.61 -24.09
C THR A 5 -30.45 17.16 -24.40
N ASP A 6 -30.38 16.78 -25.68
CA ASP A 6 -29.97 15.42 -26.08
C ASP A 6 -28.53 15.10 -25.61
N PHE A 7 -27.66 16.10 -25.51
CA PHE A 7 -26.31 15.95 -25.00
C PHE A 7 -26.28 15.69 -23.49
N LEU A 8 -26.99 16.48 -22.70
CA LEU A 8 -27.07 16.30 -21.25
C LEU A 8 -27.78 14.99 -20.87
N ASP A 9 -28.81 14.59 -21.63
CA ASP A 9 -29.47 13.29 -21.46
C ASP A 9 -28.50 12.13 -21.70
N GLN A 10 -27.59 12.27 -22.68
CA GLN A 10 -26.54 11.27 -22.92
C GLN A 10 -25.51 11.22 -21.78
N ILE A 11 -25.10 12.37 -21.24
CA ILE A 11 -24.21 12.42 -20.06
C ILE A 11 -24.88 11.76 -18.84
N ALA A 12 -26.18 11.98 -18.65
CA ALA A 12 -26.95 11.35 -17.58
C ALA A 12 -27.03 9.83 -17.77
N ALA A 13 -27.32 9.36 -18.99
CA ALA A 13 -27.34 7.93 -19.30
C ALA A 13 -25.98 7.25 -19.02
N TRP A 14 -24.87 7.87 -19.43
CA TRP A 14 -23.54 7.34 -19.11
C TRP A 14 -23.23 7.35 -17.63
N HIS A 15 -23.78 8.30 -16.87
CA HIS A 15 -23.60 8.29 -15.43
C HIS A 15 -24.35 7.14 -14.77
N ASP A 16 -25.58 6.88 -15.20
CA ASP A 16 -26.40 5.77 -14.71
C ASP A 16 -25.85 4.39 -15.13
N GLU A 17 -24.98 4.35 -16.15
CA GLU A 17 -24.27 3.16 -16.66
C GLU A 17 -22.83 3.05 -16.13
N ASP A 18 -22.41 3.90 -15.19
CA ASP A 18 -21.05 3.98 -14.62
C ASP A 18 -19.93 4.26 -15.66
N GLU A 19 -20.29 4.78 -16.83
CA GLU A 19 -19.40 5.12 -17.95
C GLU A 19 -18.74 6.51 -17.77
N HIS A 20 -18.14 6.74 -16.59
CA HIS A 20 -17.60 8.05 -16.21
C HIS A 20 -16.41 8.50 -17.07
N ALA A 21 -15.58 7.55 -17.55
CA ALA A 21 -14.51 7.84 -18.50
C ALA A 21 -15.06 8.44 -19.80
N GLN A 22 -16.22 7.99 -20.28
CA GLN A 22 -16.86 8.53 -21.50
C GLN A 22 -17.37 9.96 -21.27
N ILE A 23 -17.88 10.26 -20.07
CA ILE A 23 -18.28 11.62 -19.68
C ILE A 23 -17.05 12.54 -19.68
N ILE A 24 -15.96 12.11 -19.05
CA ILE A 24 -14.70 12.88 -18.99
C ILE A 24 -14.17 13.13 -20.40
N GLU A 25 -14.04 12.09 -21.22
CA GLU A 25 -13.52 12.21 -22.59
C GLU A 25 -14.39 13.16 -23.42
N THR A 26 -15.71 13.08 -23.27
CA THR A 26 -16.66 13.85 -24.07
C THR A 26 -16.70 15.32 -23.66
N ILE A 27 -16.80 15.63 -22.37
CA ILE A 27 -16.82 17.02 -21.89
C ILE A 27 -15.44 17.66 -22.09
N SER A 28 -14.34 16.90 -21.94
CA SER A 28 -12.97 17.42 -22.11
C SER A 28 -12.66 17.87 -23.54
N LYS A 29 -13.38 17.35 -24.55
CA LYS A 29 -13.28 17.83 -25.95
C LYS A 29 -13.84 19.24 -26.15
N ILE A 30 -14.69 19.71 -25.25
CA ILE A 30 -15.18 21.09 -25.26
C ILE A 30 -14.06 21.99 -24.69
N PRO A 31 -13.67 23.09 -25.36
CA PRO A 31 -12.67 24.02 -24.83
C PRO A 31 -13.06 24.53 -23.44
N GLU A 32 -12.08 24.67 -22.53
CA GLU A 32 -12.34 25.07 -21.13
C GLU A 32 -13.16 26.36 -21.02
N ASN A 33 -12.87 27.35 -21.87
CA ASN A 33 -13.57 28.63 -21.90
C ASN A 33 -15.01 28.56 -22.46
N GLU A 34 -15.42 27.40 -22.97
CA GLU A 34 -16.77 27.12 -23.51
C GLU A 34 -17.57 26.19 -22.59
N ARG A 35 -16.96 25.65 -21.52
CA ARG A 35 -17.66 24.83 -20.52
C ARG A 35 -18.41 25.76 -19.56
N ASP A 36 -19.72 25.60 -19.47
CA ASP A 36 -20.53 26.32 -18.49
C ASP A 36 -20.52 25.61 -17.12
N TYR A 37 -21.16 26.24 -16.14
CA TYR A 37 -21.26 25.73 -14.77
C TYR A 37 -21.79 24.29 -14.69
N GLU A 38 -22.80 23.96 -15.51
CA GLU A 38 -23.41 22.63 -15.52
C GLU A 38 -22.42 21.58 -16.04
N LEU A 39 -21.72 21.87 -17.14
CA LEU A 39 -20.71 20.97 -17.70
C LEU A 39 -19.50 20.79 -16.76
N ILE A 40 -19.03 21.86 -16.12
CA ILE A 40 -17.95 21.78 -15.14
C ILE A 40 -18.38 20.92 -13.95
N GLY A 41 -19.60 21.11 -13.44
CA GLY A 41 -20.15 20.29 -12.38
C GLY A 41 -20.25 18.81 -12.76
N LEU A 42 -20.74 18.49 -13.96
CA LEU A 42 -20.86 17.11 -14.45
C LEU A 42 -19.49 16.46 -14.66
N LEU A 43 -18.51 17.22 -15.15
CA LEU A 43 -17.14 16.77 -15.31
C LEU A 43 -16.50 16.48 -13.94
N ALA A 44 -16.65 17.38 -12.97
CA ALA A 44 -16.16 17.16 -11.61
C ALA A 44 -16.82 15.95 -10.94
N ARG A 45 -18.13 15.73 -11.18
CA ARG A 45 -18.80 14.51 -10.70
C ARG A 45 -18.17 13.26 -11.31
N ALA A 46 -17.89 13.27 -12.61
CA ALA A 46 -17.28 12.12 -13.27
C ALA A 46 -15.87 11.85 -12.73
N TYR A 47 -15.06 12.89 -12.49
CA TYR A 47 -13.75 12.75 -11.84
C TYR A 47 -13.85 12.22 -10.39
N ASN A 48 -14.81 12.70 -9.59
CA ASN A 48 -15.06 12.15 -8.25
C ASN A 48 -15.37 10.64 -8.28
N ASN A 49 -16.19 10.18 -9.24
CA ASN A 49 -16.50 8.74 -9.35
C ASN A 49 -15.37 7.92 -9.99
N MET A 50 -14.40 8.58 -10.63
CA MET A 50 -13.15 7.98 -11.09
C MET A 50 -12.03 8.13 -10.06
N GLU A 51 -12.34 8.58 -8.85
CA GLU A 51 -11.42 8.75 -7.72
C GLU A 51 -10.31 9.79 -7.93
N ASP A 52 -10.39 10.61 -8.98
CA ASP A 52 -9.52 11.76 -9.20
C ASP A 52 -10.11 12.99 -8.48
N TYR A 53 -10.07 12.94 -7.16
CA TYR A 53 -10.65 13.96 -6.28
C TYR A 53 -9.93 15.30 -6.40
N GLU A 54 -8.63 15.30 -6.67
CA GLU A 54 -7.85 16.52 -6.90
C GLU A 54 -8.38 17.28 -8.13
N LYS A 55 -8.58 16.57 -9.24
CA LYS A 55 -9.10 17.21 -10.45
C LYS A 55 -10.56 17.62 -10.30
N ALA A 56 -11.37 16.81 -9.61
CA ALA A 56 -12.74 17.18 -9.29
C ALA A 56 -12.80 18.45 -8.43
N LEU A 57 -11.94 18.56 -7.41
CA LEU A 57 -11.85 19.71 -6.53
C LEU A 57 -11.37 20.96 -7.29
N GLU A 58 -10.34 20.85 -8.13
CA GLU A 58 -9.85 21.94 -8.99
C GLU A 58 -11.00 22.51 -9.85
N LEU A 59 -11.76 21.63 -10.49
CA LEU A 59 -12.91 22.01 -11.32
C LEU A 59 -14.01 22.68 -10.49
N LEU A 60 -14.37 22.12 -9.33
CA LEU A 60 -15.41 22.68 -8.47
C LEU A 60 -15.02 24.06 -7.94
N LEU A 61 -13.76 24.25 -7.51
CA LEU A 61 -13.24 25.53 -7.05
C LEU A 61 -13.18 26.57 -8.17
N SER A 62 -12.96 26.16 -9.43
CA SER A 62 -12.97 27.09 -10.57
C SER A 62 -14.31 27.79 -10.79
N VAL A 63 -15.40 27.22 -10.25
CA VAL A 63 -16.78 27.75 -10.34
C VAL A 63 -17.40 28.01 -8.95
N GLU A 64 -16.57 28.29 -7.94
CA GLU A 64 -17.03 28.52 -6.56
C GLU A 64 -18.06 29.66 -6.44
N GLU A 65 -17.90 30.73 -7.23
CA GLU A 65 -18.78 31.90 -7.16
C GLU A 65 -20.23 31.58 -7.55
N GLU A 66 -20.44 30.73 -8.55
CA GLU A 66 -21.73 30.17 -8.92
C GLU A 66 -22.15 29.05 -7.94
N GLY A 67 -21.21 28.16 -7.60
CA GLY A 67 -21.45 26.93 -6.86
C GLY A 67 -21.81 27.11 -5.39
N LYS A 68 -21.36 28.18 -4.72
CA LYS A 68 -21.65 28.43 -3.29
C LYS A 68 -23.15 28.54 -2.96
N HIS A 69 -24.00 28.72 -3.97
CA HIS A 69 -25.45 28.77 -3.84
C HIS A 69 -26.18 27.48 -4.27
N ASP A 70 -25.45 26.49 -4.78
CA ASP A 70 -25.97 25.21 -5.27
C ASP A 70 -25.67 24.09 -4.28
N LEU A 71 -26.71 23.36 -3.88
CA LEU A 71 -26.60 22.23 -2.97
C LEU A 71 -25.75 21.10 -3.54
N MET A 72 -25.88 20.82 -4.83
CA MET A 72 -25.17 19.71 -5.47
C MET A 72 -23.66 20.00 -5.58
N TRP A 73 -23.29 21.28 -5.70
CA TRP A 73 -21.88 21.70 -5.64
C TRP A 73 -21.29 21.48 -4.24
N HIS A 74 -22.02 21.87 -3.19
CA HIS A 74 -21.59 21.60 -1.80
C HIS A 74 -21.46 20.10 -1.52
N PHE A 75 -22.36 19.29 -2.06
CA PHE A 75 -22.25 17.83 -1.93
C PHE A 75 -21.00 17.30 -2.63
N ARG A 76 -20.76 17.69 -3.89
CA ARG A 76 -19.61 17.21 -4.68
C ARG A 76 -18.27 17.65 -4.13
N ILE A 77 -18.17 18.87 -3.60
CA ILE A 77 -16.95 19.35 -2.97
C ILE A 77 -16.74 18.70 -1.60
N GLY A 78 -17.82 18.46 -0.84
CA GLY A 78 -17.77 17.70 0.41
C GLY A 78 -17.31 16.26 0.20
N TYR A 79 -17.79 15.62 -0.86
CA TYR A 79 -17.35 14.30 -1.29
C TYR A 79 -15.85 14.29 -1.61
N ALA A 80 -15.39 15.21 -2.46
CA ALA A 80 -13.96 15.32 -2.78
C ALA A 80 -13.11 15.56 -1.51
N TYR A 81 -13.50 16.50 -0.65
CA TYR A 81 -12.81 16.75 0.61
C TYR A 81 -12.78 15.53 1.53
N TYR A 82 -13.88 14.77 1.62
CA TYR A 82 -13.93 13.57 2.45
C TYR A 82 -12.91 12.51 1.99
N TYR A 83 -12.91 12.19 0.69
CA TYR A 83 -11.99 11.19 0.16
C TYR A 83 -10.53 11.67 0.07
N MET A 84 -10.30 12.98 0.14
CA MET A 84 -8.97 13.59 0.31
C MET A 84 -8.55 13.74 1.78
N ASP A 85 -9.30 13.18 2.73
CA ASP A 85 -9.06 13.28 4.19
C ASP A 85 -9.03 14.72 4.74
N LEU A 86 -9.71 15.64 4.05
CA LEU A 86 -9.92 17.03 4.45
C LEU A 86 -11.23 17.18 5.25
N LEU A 87 -11.33 16.39 6.33
CA LEU A 87 -12.57 16.16 7.08
C LEU A 87 -13.25 17.43 7.60
N GLU A 88 -12.50 18.45 8.03
CA GLU A 88 -13.07 19.70 8.54
C GLU A 88 -13.69 20.57 7.42
N LEU A 89 -13.17 20.44 6.19
CA LEU A 89 -13.73 21.07 5.01
C LEU A 89 -14.94 20.27 4.50
N ALA A 90 -14.84 18.94 4.53
CA ALA A 90 -15.93 18.03 4.22
C ALA A 90 -17.13 18.27 5.16
N GLU A 91 -16.89 18.38 6.47
CA GLU A 91 -17.92 18.64 7.49
C GLU A 91 -18.70 19.91 7.15
N LYS A 92 -17.99 21.02 6.89
CA LYS A 92 -18.61 22.30 6.54
C LYS A 92 -19.44 22.22 5.25
N ALA A 93 -18.96 21.46 4.26
CA ALA A 93 -19.66 21.26 3.00
C ALA A 93 -20.96 20.47 3.20
N PHE A 94 -20.93 19.35 3.93
CA PHE A 94 -22.12 18.56 4.20
C PHE A 94 -23.09 19.25 5.18
N GLU A 95 -22.61 20.00 6.16
CA GLU A 95 -23.47 20.87 6.98
C GLU A 95 -24.22 21.91 6.13
N ARG A 96 -23.57 22.41 5.06
CA ARG A 96 -24.18 23.36 4.14
C ARG A 96 -25.27 22.71 3.28
N VAL A 97 -25.07 21.45 2.86
CA VAL A 97 -26.10 20.62 2.22
C VAL A 97 -27.29 20.46 3.16
N LEU A 98 -27.07 19.93 4.37
CA LEU A 98 -28.13 19.63 5.34
C LEU A 98 -28.85 20.86 5.88
N LYS A 99 -28.23 22.03 5.84
CA LYS A 99 -28.91 23.30 6.16
C LYS A 99 -30.01 23.63 5.14
N SER A 100 -29.83 23.23 3.89
CA SER A 100 -30.76 23.52 2.80
C SER A 100 -31.72 22.34 2.56
N ASP A 101 -31.23 21.11 2.67
CA ASP A 101 -32.03 19.88 2.66
C ASP A 101 -31.71 18.99 3.88
N PRO A 102 -32.41 19.18 5.00
CA PRO A 102 -32.21 18.34 6.18
C PRO A 102 -32.59 16.87 5.99
N GLY A 103 -33.27 16.50 4.89
CA GLY A 103 -33.70 15.13 4.60
C GLY A 103 -32.78 14.35 3.68
N ASP A 104 -31.68 14.95 3.24
CA ASP A 104 -30.66 14.31 2.41
C ASP A 104 -29.94 13.20 3.22
N GLY A 105 -30.26 11.94 2.90
CA GLY A 105 -29.76 10.77 3.64
C GLY A 105 -28.25 10.56 3.47
N ASP A 106 -27.74 10.76 2.26
CA ASP A 106 -26.33 10.55 1.95
C ASP A 106 -25.48 11.60 2.68
N ALA A 107 -25.90 12.87 2.67
CA ALA A 107 -25.19 13.92 3.39
C ALA A 107 -25.25 13.74 4.92
N GLN A 108 -26.31 13.12 5.46
CA GLN A 108 -26.36 12.76 6.88
C GLN A 108 -25.35 11.67 7.22
N GLU A 109 -25.27 10.63 6.38
CA GLU A 109 -24.36 9.49 6.57
C GLU A 109 -22.90 9.94 6.50
N PHE A 110 -22.51 10.71 5.46
CA PHE A 110 -21.17 11.29 5.38
C PHE A 110 -20.84 12.16 6.60
N LEU A 111 -21.77 13.00 7.05
CA LEU A 111 -21.55 13.87 8.20
C LEU A 111 -21.38 13.09 9.51
N GLU A 112 -22.07 11.95 9.66
CA GLU A 112 -21.90 11.04 10.80
C GLU A 112 -20.50 10.42 10.79
N TRP A 113 -20.08 9.84 9.65
CA TRP A 113 -18.74 9.28 9.48
C TRP A 113 -17.64 10.30 9.74
N ILE A 114 -17.74 11.48 9.12
CA ILE A 114 -16.76 12.57 9.29
C ILE A 114 -16.61 12.95 10.77
N ARG A 115 -17.73 13.07 11.51
CA ARG A 115 -17.69 13.43 12.93
C ARG A 115 -17.14 12.33 13.81
N GLU A 116 -17.42 11.07 13.48
CA GLU A 116 -16.83 9.92 14.15
C GLU A 116 -15.32 9.90 13.92
N GLU A 117 -14.87 10.04 12.67
CA GLU A 117 -13.44 10.08 12.31
C GLU A 117 -12.69 11.25 12.96
N ILE A 118 -13.27 12.46 12.95
CA ILE A 118 -12.70 13.62 13.66
C ILE A 118 -12.57 13.33 15.16
N LYS A 119 -13.58 12.70 15.76
CA LYS A 119 -13.58 12.37 17.18
C LYS A 119 -12.52 11.31 17.50
N GLU A 120 -12.43 10.24 16.71
CA GLU A 120 -11.40 9.20 16.85
C GLU A 120 -9.99 9.78 16.73
N GLY A 121 -9.75 10.61 15.70
CA GLY A 121 -8.48 11.31 15.53
C GLY A 121 -8.13 12.18 16.74
N ALA A 122 -9.10 12.91 17.30
CA ALA A 122 -8.90 13.70 18.52
C ALA A 122 -8.60 12.85 19.76
N GLU A 123 -9.14 11.64 19.84
CA GLU A 123 -8.87 10.69 20.94
C GLU A 123 -7.49 10.02 20.81
N ILE A 124 -7.02 9.81 19.58
CA ILE A 124 -5.73 9.18 19.27
C ILE A 124 -4.58 10.19 19.37
N LYS A 125 -4.81 11.44 18.97
CA LYS A 125 -3.77 12.49 18.89
C LYS A 125 -2.84 12.58 20.11
N PRO A 126 -3.31 12.55 21.37
CA PRO A 126 -2.39 12.59 22.52
C PRO A 126 -1.45 11.38 22.59
N LYS A 127 -1.92 10.20 22.17
CA LYS A 127 -1.10 8.98 22.11
C LYS A 127 -0.12 9.04 20.94
N GLN A 128 -0.55 9.61 19.81
CA GLN A 128 0.31 9.81 18.64
C GLN A 128 1.44 10.81 18.94
N GLU A 129 1.15 11.92 19.62
CA GLU A 129 2.18 12.86 20.08
C GLU A 129 3.17 12.21 21.08
N GLU A 130 2.69 11.34 21.98
CA GLU A 130 3.54 10.56 22.88
C GLU A 130 4.44 9.59 22.11
N ALA A 131 3.89 8.89 21.11
CA ALA A 131 4.62 7.99 20.23
C ALA A 131 5.67 8.74 19.39
N ALA A 132 5.32 9.90 18.83
CA ALA A 132 6.23 10.75 18.06
C ALA A 132 7.37 11.29 18.92
N LEU A 133 7.08 11.68 20.16
CA LEU A 133 8.10 12.13 21.09
C LEU A 133 9.09 11.01 21.44
N ALA A 134 8.58 9.80 21.68
CA ALA A 134 9.40 8.63 21.94
C ALA A 134 10.32 8.30 20.76
N GLN A 135 9.76 8.28 19.54
CA GLN A 135 10.49 7.97 18.31
C GLN A 135 11.55 9.03 17.99
N MET A 136 11.22 10.32 18.12
CA MET A 136 12.20 11.40 17.97
C MET A 136 13.34 11.28 19.00
N THR A 137 13.01 10.95 20.24
CA THR A 137 14.00 10.79 21.32
C THR A 137 14.93 9.61 21.06
N GLU A 138 14.38 8.47 20.62
CA GLU A 138 15.13 7.29 20.26
C GLU A 138 16.06 7.55 19.07
N TRP A 139 15.53 8.15 17.99
CA TRP A 139 16.29 8.51 16.81
C TRP A 139 17.46 9.44 17.15
N LEU A 140 17.22 10.51 17.92
CA LEU A 140 18.29 11.40 18.38
C LEU A 140 19.34 10.69 19.24
N SER A 141 18.94 9.68 20.01
CA SER A 141 19.86 8.93 20.88
C SER A 141 20.86 8.07 20.10
N HIS A 142 20.60 7.79 18.83
CA HIS A 142 21.47 7.00 17.98
C HIS A 142 22.85 7.66 17.79
N GLU A 143 23.91 6.84 17.73
CA GLU A 143 25.31 7.32 17.72
C GLU A 143 25.68 8.20 16.53
N ASN A 144 24.99 8.00 15.41
CA ASN A 144 25.17 8.75 14.17
C ASN A 144 24.39 10.07 14.13
N GLU A 145 23.50 10.30 15.09
CA GLU A 145 22.64 11.49 15.16
C GLU A 145 23.11 12.46 16.27
N LEU A 146 22.33 12.63 17.35
CA LEU A 146 22.78 13.44 18.48
C LEU A 146 23.79 12.68 19.35
N GLY A 147 23.75 11.34 19.31
CA GLY A 147 24.59 10.41 20.06
C GLY A 147 24.24 10.27 21.53
N CYS A 148 23.11 10.85 21.96
CA CYS A 148 22.60 10.76 23.32
C CYS A 148 21.14 11.21 23.40
N VAL A 149 20.43 10.76 24.44
CA VAL A 149 19.12 11.31 24.79
C VAL A 149 19.26 12.82 25.00
N PRO A 150 18.42 13.66 24.36
CA PRO A 150 18.43 15.10 24.59
C PRO A 150 18.16 15.45 26.06
N GLU A 151 18.88 16.43 26.61
CA GLU A 151 18.62 16.96 27.96
C GLU A 151 17.21 17.54 28.07
N LYS A 152 16.71 18.14 26.97
CA LYS A 152 15.33 18.63 26.84
C LYS A 152 14.83 18.41 25.43
N ILE A 153 13.56 18.04 25.30
CA ILE A 153 12.82 17.96 24.05
C ILE A 153 11.37 18.39 24.32
N GLU A 154 10.80 19.21 23.45
CA GLU A 154 9.46 19.78 23.59
C GLU A 154 8.80 19.83 22.22
N CYS A 155 7.52 19.46 22.13
CA CYS A 155 6.70 19.73 20.95
C CYS A 155 6.58 21.25 20.76
N ALA A 156 6.87 21.71 19.55
CA ALA A 156 6.94 23.11 19.17
C ALA A 156 5.87 23.52 18.15
N GLY A 157 5.25 22.55 17.48
CA GLY A 157 4.21 22.75 16.49
C GLY A 157 3.84 21.43 15.81
N GLU A 158 2.87 21.50 14.91
CA GLU A 158 2.37 20.37 14.14
C GLU A 158 1.87 20.90 12.79
N PHE A 159 1.86 20.06 11.76
CA PHE A 159 1.35 20.40 10.43
C PHE A 159 0.95 19.14 9.66
N ASP A 160 0.13 19.33 8.63
CA ASP A 160 -0.26 18.27 7.69
C ASP A 160 0.41 18.50 6.34
N LEU A 161 0.94 17.43 5.74
CA LEU A 161 1.61 17.48 4.43
C LEU A 161 1.45 16.14 3.71
N HIS A 162 1.07 16.17 2.42
CA HIS A 162 0.85 14.97 1.58
C HIS A 162 -0.07 13.90 2.21
N GLY A 163 -1.10 14.32 2.95
CA GLY A 163 -2.05 13.42 3.60
C GLY A 163 -1.56 12.79 4.91
N TYR A 164 -0.40 13.23 5.43
CA TYR A 164 0.16 12.77 6.70
C TYR A 164 0.28 13.89 7.72
N HIS A 165 0.19 13.51 9.00
CA HIS A 165 0.39 14.40 10.13
C HIS A 165 1.85 14.36 10.62
N TYR A 166 2.36 15.53 11.03
CA TYR A 166 3.73 15.74 11.49
C TYR A 166 3.81 16.60 12.75
N TYR A 167 4.76 16.26 13.61
CA TYR A 167 5.12 17.00 14.82
C TYR A 167 6.50 17.64 14.65
N ILE A 168 6.60 18.91 15.04
CA ILE A 168 7.83 19.67 15.10
C ILE A 168 8.33 19.61 16.54
N TYR A 169 9.54 19.11 16.74
CA TYR A 169 10.20 19.11 18.04
C TYR A 169 11.31 20.14 18.07
N LYS A 170 11.43 20.83 19.21
CA LYS A 170 12.67 21.53 19.56
C LYS A 170 13.36 20.77 20.68
N TYR A 171 14.68 20.64 20.62
CA TYR A 171 15.45 19.90 21.62
C TYR A 171 16.81 20.52 21.92
N LYS A 172 17.45 20.10 23.02
CA LYS A 172 18.78 20.51 23.43
C LYS A 172 19.60 19.30 23.82
N LYS A 173 20.84 19.23 23.33
CA LYS A 173 21.82 18.23 23.78
C LYS A 173 22.21 18.42 25.24
N THR A 174 22.48 19.65 25.64
CA THR A 174 22.79 20.04 27.02
C THR A 174 22.12 21.37 27.38
N ALA A 175 22.01 21.69 28.67
CA ALA A 175 21.29 22.88 29.14
C ALA A 175 21.82 24.22 28.55
N GLU A 176 23.13 24.29 28.27
CA GLU A 176 23.84 25.48 27.79
C GLU A 176 23.87 25.59 26.25
N GLU A 177 23.48 24.53 25.53
CA GLU A 177 23.45 24.51 24.07
C GLU A 177 22.17 25.18 23.51
N PRO A 178 22.20 25.65 22.25
CA PRO A 178 21.02 26.22 21.61
C PRO A 178 19.90 25.18 21.45
N TRP A 179 18.67 25.66 21.29
CA TRP A 179 17.57 24.79 20.86
C TRP A 179 17.79 24.43 19.40
N LEU A 180 17.65 23.15 19.08
CA LEU A 180 17.70 22.61 17.73
C LEU A 180 16.30 22.19 17.29
N ILE A 181 16.04 22.10 15.99
CA ILE A 181 14.76 21.68 15.42
C ILE A 181 14.84 20.25 14.87
N GLY A 182 13.78 19.49 15.02
CA GLY A 182 13.60 18.21 14.33
C GLY A 182 12.13 17.97 14.00
N VAL A 183 11.88 17.03 13.10
CA VAL A 183 10.55 16.66 12.64
C VAL A 183 10.35 15.17 12.82
N CYS A 184 9.15 14.79 13.27
CA CYS A 184 8.73 13.41 13.41
C CYS A 184 7.28 13.32 12.93
N GLY A 185 7.02 12.52 11.91
CA GLY A 185 5.69 12.46 11.30
C GLY A 185 5.60 11.41 10.22
N GLY A 186 4.60 11.54 9.35
CA GLY A 186 4.21 10.44 8.46
C GLY A 186 3.13 9.55 9.08
N TYR A 187 2.36 10.09 10.03
CA TYR A 187 1.24 9.36 10.64
C TYR A 187 -0.02 9.60 9.81
N GLY A 188 -0.79 8.54 9.55
CA GLY A 188 -2.21 8.72 9.24
C GLY A 188 -2.96 9.30 10.45
N ARG A 189 -4.13 9.90 10.24
CA ARG A 189 -4.93 10.52 11.31
C ARG A 189 -5.25 9.58 12.50
N ARG A 190 -5.22 8.26 12.28
CA ARG A 190 -5.54 7.23 13.27
C ARG A 190 -4.35 6.34 13.65
N ASP A 191 -3.19 6.57 13.06
CA ASP A 191 -2.05 5.68 13.20
C ASP A 191 -1.17 6.14 14.36
N LEU A 192 -0.57 5.19 15.06
CA LEU A 192 0.46 5.45 16.08
C LEU A 192 1.88 5.22 15.55
N ASP A 193 1.97 4.63 14.36
CA ASP A 193 3.21 4.34 13.65
C ASP A 193 3.33 5.28 12.45
N HIS A 194 4.56 5.68 12.13
CA HIS A 194 4.83 6.58 11.02
C HIS A 194 5.54 5.89 9.86
N CYS A 195 5.40 6.40 8.64
CA CYS A 195 6.10 5.91 7.44
C CYS A 195 7.58 6.34 7.35
N GLY A 196 8.31 6.31 8.48
CA GLY A 196 9.74 6.62 8.54
C GLY A 196 10.20 8.10 8.54
N HIS A 197 9.32 9.10 8.68
CA HIS A 197 9.76 10.51 8.67
C HIS A 197 10.19 11.02 10.05
N VAL A 198 11.37 10.59 10.54
CA VAL A 198 12.00 11.14 11.76
C VAL A 198 13.38 11.66 11.43
N PHE A 199 13.61 12.95 11.64
CA PHE A 199 14.83 13.58 11.15
C PHE A 199 15.15 14.93 11.80
N SER A 200 16.44 15.25 11.81
CA SER A 200 16.96 16.59 12.08
C SER A 200 18.34 16.80 11.47
N GLU A 201 18.58 17.97 10.88
CA GLU A 201 19.92 18.43 10.48
C GLU A 201 20.70 19.12 11.61
N MET A 202 20.20 19.07 12.85
CA MET A 202 20.80 19.73 14.01
C MET A 202 20.89 21.26 13.84
N GLU A 203 19.96 21.85 13.10
CA GLU A 203 19.87 23.30 12.94
C GLU A 203 19.25 23.99 14.16
N GLU A 204 19.63 25.24 14.42
CA GLU A 204 19.00 26.03 15.47
C GLU A 204 17.51 26.26 15.21
N TYR A 205 16.70 26.07 16.26
CA TYR A 205 15.26 26.30 16.26
C TYR A 205 14.95 27.80 16.29
N ASP A 206 14.16 28.25 15.33
CA ASP A 206 13.58 29.59 15.28
C ASP A 206 12.05 29.46 15.12
N PRO A 207 11.25 29.97 16.08
CA PRO A 207 9.79 29.83 16.04
C PRO A 207 9.15 30.48 14.80
N ASP A 208 9.76 31.52 14.22
CA ASP A 208 9.19 32.22 13.07
C ASP A 208 9.37 31.45 11.75
N THR A 209 10.27 30.44 11.72
CA THR A 209 10.58 29.64 10.51
C THR A 209 10.44 28.13 10.72
N ALA A 210 10.02 27.70 11.91
CA ALA A 210 10.03 26.29 12.30
C ALA A 210 9.20 25.40 11.37
N GLU A 211 7.99 25.84 11.00
CA GLU A 211 7.12 25.08 10.09
C GLU A 211 7.68 24.99 8.67
N GLU A 212 8.14 26.12 8.09
CA GLU A 212 8.77 26.15 6.76
C GLU A 212 10.00 25.24 6.70
N LYS A 213 10.85 25.28 7.73
CA LYS A 213 12.01 24.40 7.86
C LYS A 213 11.62 22.93 8.00
N ALA A 214 10.61 22.62 8.83
CA ALA A 214 10.15 21.25 9.00
C ALA A 214 9.57 20.68 7.70
N ILE A 215 8.77 21.46 6.96
CA ILE A 215 8.29 21.11 5.62
C ILE A 215 9.46 20.85 4.67
N ALA A 216 10.48 21.72 4.66
CA ALA A 216 11.66 21.54 3.82
C ALA A 216 12.44 20.26 4.16
N LEU A 217 12.57 19.90 5.45
CA LEU A 217 13.17 18.64 5.88
C LEU A 217 12.38 17.42 5.39
N VAL A 218 11.05 17.47 5.48
CA VAL A 218 10.16 16.40 4.98
C VAL A 218 10.24 16.27 3.46
N GLU A 219 10.19 17.38 2.73
CA GLU A 219 10.33 17.37 1.27
C GLU A 219 11.70 16.88 0.83
N MET A 220 12.78 17.25 1.55
CA MET A 220 14.12 16.72 1.25
C MET A 220 14.18 15.20 1.45
N LEU A 221 13.61 14.66 2.54
CA LEU A 221 13.54 13.21 2.76
C LEU A 221 12.70 12.53 1.68
N ARG A 222 11.56 13.14 1.32
CA ARG A 222 10.68 12.64 0.27
C ARG A 222 11.38 12.66 -1.09
N GLU A 223 12.05 13.74 -1.44
CA GLU A 223 12.82 13.86 -2.68
C GLU A 223 13.99 12.89 -2.69
N ALA A 224 14.69 12.69 -1.56
CA ALA A 224 15.75 11.70 -1.44
C ALA A 224 15.21 10.28 -1.63
N TRP A 225 14.07 9.95 -1.02
CA TRP A 225 13.36 8.69 -1.21
C TRP A 225 12.85 8.52 -2.64
N ILE A 226 12.31 9.57 -3.25
CA ILE A 226 11.86 9.56 -4.65
C ILE A 226 13.07 9.42 -5.58
N ASP A 227 14.20 10.07 -5.31
CA ASP A 227 15.42 9.96 -6.11
C ASP A 227 16.10 8.61 -5.93
N GLU A 228 16.07 8.04 -4.73
CA GLU A 228 16.51 6.68 -4.43
C GLU A 228 15.61 5.67 -5.13
N MET A 229 14.28 5.80 -4.98
CA MET A 229 13.29 5.04 -5.74
C MET A 229 13.46 5.22 -7.24
N ARG A 230 13.80 6.42 -7.75
CA ARG A 230 14.05 6.68 -9.18
C ARG A 230 15.36 6.08 -9.65
N LYS A 231 16.42 6.12 -8.84
CA LYS A 231 17.70 5.46 -9.12
C LYS A 231 17.51 3.96 -9.12
N GLU A 232 16.74 3.44 -8.17
CA GLU A 232 16.37 2.05 -8.06
C GLU A 232 15.46 1.63 -9.21
N MET A 233 14.44 2.41 -9.57
CA MET A 233 13.61 2.22 -10.75
C MET A 233 14.45 2.23 -12.03
N LYS A 234 15.35 3.20 -12.20
CA LYS A 234 16.28 3.22 -13.34
C LYS A 234 17.25 2.05 -13.35
N ALA A 235 17.75 1.62 -12.19
CA ALA A 235 18.58 0.43 -12.04
C ALA A 235 17.79 -0.85 -12.36
N ARG A 236 16.48 -0.85 -12.06
CA ARG A 236 15.49 -1.88 -12.41
C ARG A 236 14.93 -1.73 -13.83
N GLY A 237 15.38 -0.75 -14.62
CA GLY A 237 14.97 -0.51 -16.00
C GLY A 237 13.56 0.11 -16.17
N LEU A 238 12.94 0.61 -15.11
CA LEU A 238 11.64 1.27 -15.08
C LEU A 238 11.76 2.77 -15.38
N ASN A 239 10.80 3.33 -16.13
CA ASN A 239 10.74 4.77 -16.42
C ASN A 239 9.96 5.49 -15.31
N PRO A 240 10.60 6.36 -14.50
CA PRO A 240 9.92 7.04 -13.39
C PRO A 240 8.93 8.12 -13.82
N ASP A 241 8.87 8.44 -15.11
CA ASP A 241 7.92 9.40 -15.70
C ASP A 241 6.69 8.70 -16.31
N ASP A 242 6.60 7.37 -16.22
CA ASP A 242 5.37 6.65 -16.61
C ASP A 242 4.26 6.97 -15.59
N PRO A 243 3.06 7.39 -16.03
CA PRO A 243 1.97 7.76 -15.14
C PRO A 243 1.57 6.58 -14.25
N PHE A 244 1.17 6.88 -13.01
CA PHE A 244 0.57 5.88 -12.14
C PHE A 244 -0.76 5.45 -12.77
N GLU A 245 -0.80 4.29 -13.43
CA GLU A 245 -2.05 3.69 -13.89
C GLU A 245 -2.83 3.14 -12.68
N ASP A 246 -4.09 3.57 -12.54
CA ASP A 246 -5.03 3.03 -11.56
C ASP A 246 -5.49 1.64 -12.01
N GLY A 247 -4.97 0.64 -11.30
CA GLY A 247 -5.26 -0.79 -11.49
C GLY A 247 -4.27 -1.63 -10.67
N PRO A 248 -4.60 -2.90 -10.36
CA PRO A 248 -3.67 -3.78 -9.66
C PRO A 248 -2.40 -3.96 -10.52
N ARG A 249 -1.27 -3.43 -10.03
CA ARG A 249 0.03 -3.55 -10.70
C ARG A 249 0.58 -4.95 -10.55
N THR A 250 1.01 -5.54 -11.65
CA THR A 250 1.78 -6.79 -11.63
C THR A 250 3.21 -6.51 -11.15
N GLY A 251 3.65 -7.23 -10.12
CA GLY A 251 5.00 -7.13 -9.58
C GLY A 251 5.39 -5.73 -9.01
N PRO A 252 6.66 -5.56 -8.61
CA PRO A 252 7.72 -6.56 -8.63
C PRO A 252 7.54 -7.66 -7.56
N PHE A 253 8.00 -8.87 -7.84
CA PHE A 253 8.02 -9.96 -6.86
C PHE A 253 9.26 -9.80 -5.99
N ALA A 254 9.07 -9.37 -4.74
CA ALA A 254 10.16 -9.15 -3.80
C ALA A 254 9.86 -9.75 -2.41
N GLY A 255 10.92 -10.09 -1.68
CA GLY A 255 10.82 -10.59 -0.32
C GLY A 255 12.18 -10.72 0.34
N PHE A 256 12.15 -11.03 1.63
CA PHE A 256 13.34 -11.08 2.47
C PHE A 256 13.49 -12.45 3.13
N VAL A 257 14.56 -13.17 2.82
CA VAL A 257 14.91 -14.37 3.59
C VAL A 257 15.63 -13.94 4.85
N LEU A 258 15.06 -14.27 6.00
CA LEU A 258 15.58 -13.90 7.30
C LEU A 258 16.66 -14.88 7.72
N LEU A 259 17.82 -14.38 8.15
CA LEU A 259 18.98 -15.19 8.55
C LEU A 259 19.31 -14.99 10.03
N ASN A 260 19.62 -16.08 10.76
CA ASN A 260 20.04 -16.02 12.17
C ASN A 260 21.56 -15.76 12.39
N SER A 261 22.31 -15.65 11.29
CA SER A 261 23.72 -15.26 11.20
C SER A 261 23.96 -14.39 9.97
N TYR A 262 25.18 -13.89 9.78
CA TYR A 262 25.58 -13.10 8.60
C TYR A 262 26.09 -13.97 7.45
N ASP A 263 26.02 -15.30 7.60
CA ASP A 263 26.58 -16.22 6.61
C ASP A 263 25.73 -16.19 5.33
N PHE A 264 26.35 -15.84 4.21
CA PHE A 264 25.74 -15.85 2.89
C PHE A 264 26.57 -16.74 1.98
N ASP A 265 25.97 -17.82 1.47
CA ASP A 265 26.64 -18.79 0.60
C ASP A 265 26.02 -18.77 -0.81
N PRO A 266 26.50 -17.88 -1.70
CA PRO A 266 26.01 -17.78 -3.06
C PRO A 266 26.25 -19.06 -3.87
N GLU A 267 27.30 -19.83 -3.57
CA GLU A 267 27.59 -21.09 -4.25
C GLU A 267 26.60 -22.18 -3.88
N GLN A 268 26.18 -22.24 -2.62
CA GLN A 268 25.10 -23.13 -2.19
C GLN A 268 23.76 -22.74 -2.86
N ILE A 269 23.45 -21.44 -2.97
CA ILE A 269 22.24 -20.98 -3.68
C ILE A 269 22.28 -21.39 -5.16
N LYS A 270 23.40 -21.18 -5.86
CA LYS A 270 23.60 -21.63 -7.25
C LYS A 270 23.43 -23.14 -7.37
N ALA A 271 23.97 -23.92 -6.44
CA ALA A 271 23.83 -25.36 -6.43
C ALA A 271 22.38 -25.81 -6.22
N ASN A 272 21.65 -25.17 -5.30
CA ASN A 272 20.23 -25.45 -5.04
C ASN A 272 19.39 -25.15 -6.29
N LEU A 273 19.53 -23.94 -6.88
CA LEU A 273 18.84 -23.54 -8.10
C LEU A 273 19.03 -24.52 -9.25
N LYS A 274 20.26 -25.00 -9.43
CA LYS A 274 20.58 -25.97 -10.46
C LYS A 274 20.01 -27.36 -10.16
N ASN A 275 20.15 -27.85 -8.94
CA ASN A 275 19.76 -29.22 -8.58
C ASN A 275 18.24 -29.39 -8.52
N ASP A 276 17.54 -28.39 -7.99
CA ASP A 276 16.10 -28.46 -7.75
C ASP A 276 15.30 -28.02 -8.99
N TRP A 277 15.80 -27.02 -9.72
CA TRP A 277 15.03 -26.33 -10.76
C TRP A 277 15.66 -26.33 -12.15
N ASP A 278 16.84 -26.93 -12.31
CA ASP A 278 17.65 -26.89 -13.56
C ASP A 278 17.92 -25.45 -14.06
N ILE A 279 18.10 -24.51 -13.13
CA ILE A 279 18.45 -23.11 -13.44
C ILE A 279 19.97 -22.92 -13.27
N PRO A 280 20.75 -22.93 -14.36
CA PRO A 280 22.17 -22.63 -14.29
C PRO A 280 22.40 -21.12 -14.23
N ILE A 281 23.13 -20.66 -13.21
CA ILE A 281 23.66 -19.29 -13.19
C ILE A 281 24.96 -19.27 -14.01
N ILE A 282 24.94 -18.58 -15.14
CA ILE A 282 26.10 -18.38 -15.99
C ILE A 282 26.68 -17.01 -15.64
N GLU A 283 27.85 -17.00 -14.99
CA GLU A 283 28.62 -15.78 -14.80
C GLU A 283 29.13 -15.33 -16.17
N GLU A 284 28.62 -14.20 -16.67
CA GLU A 284 29.32 -13.50 -17.75
C GLU A 284 30.68 -13.06 -17.20
N ALA A 285 31.74 -13.26 -17.98
CA ALA A 285 33.10 -12.95 -17.56
C ALA A 285 33.28 -11.43 -17.46
N GLU A 286 32.81 -10.83 -16.38
CA GLU A 286 33.15 -9.48 -15.96
C GLU A 286 34.44 -9.48 -15.13
N ASP A 287 35.03 -8.30 -15.05
CA ASP A 287 36.31 -8.03 -14.39
C ASP A 287 36.38 -8.72 -13.01
N PRO A 288 37.38 -9.58 -12.73
CA PRO A 288 37.49 -10.29 -11.45
C PRO A 288 37.57 -9.35 -10.22
N ASP A 289 37.79 -8.05 -10.42
CA ASP A 289 37.75 -7.02 -9.38
C ASP A 289 36.34 -6.40 -9.16
N ALA A 290 35.30 -6.83 -9.90
CA ALA A 290 33.93 -6.29 -9.87
C ALA A 290 32.86 -7.28 -9.37
N VAL A 291 33.24 -8.49 -8.93
CA VAL A 291 32.30 -9.47 -8.38
C VAL A 291 31.95 -9.06 -6.95
N ASP A 292 30.69 -8.68 -6.73
CA ASP A 292 30.14 -8.48 -5.39
C ASP A 292 29.91 -9.84 -4.73
N GLU A 293 30.74 -10.19 -3.73
CA GLU A 293 30.62 -11.45 -2.99
C GLU A 293 29.29 -11.57 -2.22
N ASN A 294 28.60 -10.45 -2.00
CA ASN A 294 27.35 -10.37 -1.26
C ASN A 294 26.10 -10.32 -2.15
N ALA A 295 26.25 -10.39 -3.48
CA ALA A 295 25.12 -10.31 -4.40
C ALA A 295 25.22 -11.27 -5.59
N LEU A 296 24.07 -11.79 -6.03
CA LEU A 296 23.90 -12.52 -7.28
C LEU A 296 22.86 -11.80 -8.12
N VAL A 297 23.28 -11.38 -9.32
CA VAL A 297 22.39 -10.81 -10.33
C VAL A 297 22.53 -11.63 -11.60
N PHE A 298 21.42 -12.13 -12.12
CA PHE A 298 21.43 -12.94 -13.34
C PHE A 298 20.10 -12.82 -14.09
N GLU A 299 20.12 -13.20 -15.36
CA GLU A 299 18.92 -13.33 -16.18
C GLU A 299 18.45 -14.78 -16.22
N SER A 300 17.14 -14.99 -16.10
CA SER A 300 16.50 -16.29 -16.26
C SER A 300 15.16 -16.11 -16.94
N ASP A 301 14.93 -16.84 -18.05
CA ASP A 301 13.71 -16.76 -18.85
C ASP A 301 13.28 -15.34 -19.27
N GLY A 302 14.26 -14.47 -19.54
CA GLY A 302 14.02 -13.07 -19.92
C GLY A 302 13.67 -12.14 -18.75
N MET A 303 13.64 -12.67 -17.53
CA MET A 303 13.43 -11.93 -16.28
C MET A 303 14.78 -11.69 -15.60
N MET A 304 14.90 -10.59 -14.87
CA MET A 304 16.11 -10.27 -14.10
C MET A 304 15.90 -10.63 -12.63
N VAL A 305 16.87 -11.35 -12.08
CA VAL A 305 16.88 -11.82 -10.69
C VAL A 305 17.97 -11.09 -9.93
N ALA A 306 17.66 -10.61 -8.72
CA ALA A 306 18.62 -10.10 -7.77
C ALA A 306 18.46 -10.82 -6.42
N ILE A 307 19.58 -11.28 -5.87
CA ILE A 307 19.72 -11.90 -4.55
C ILE A 307 20.85 -11.17 -3.85
N SER A 308 20.58 -10.44 -2.78
CA SER A 308 21.60 -9.64 -2.10
C SER A 308 21.52 -9.81 -0.59
N LEU A 309 22.67 -10.00 0.06
CA LEU A 309 22.76 -9.90 1.51
C LEU A 309 22.62 -8.43 1.93
N ILE A 310 21.81 -8.19 2.96
CA ILE A 310 21.76 -6.94 3.71
C ILE A 310 22.18 -7.28 5.14
N GLU A 311 23.24 -6.61 5.59
CA GLU A 311 23.75 -6.75 6.95
C GLU A 311 22.84 -5.99 7.91
N GLY A 312 22.00 -6.73 8.62
CA GLY A 312 21.08 -6.20 9.62
C GLY A 312 19.70 -6.86 9.55
N PRO A 313 18.99 -6.92 10.68
CA PRO A 313 17.62 -7.39 10.70
C PRO A 313 16.70 -6.42 9.93
N ILE A 314 15.49 -6.88 9.63
CA ILE A 314 14.40 -6.02 9.19
C ILE A 314 14.18 -4.95 10.29
N PRO A 315 14.22 -3.65 9.95
CA PRO A 315 14.07 -2.59 10.94
C PRO A 315 12.71 -2.60 11.66
N ASN A 316 12.65 -1.88 12.77
CA ASN A 316 11.40 -1.50 13.47
C ASN A 316 10.51 -2.67 13.97
N GLY A 317 11.01 -3.91 13.97
CA GLY A 317 10.21 -5.07 14.41
C GLY A 317 9.11 -5.46 13.43
N GLU A 318 9.19 -5.01 12.17
CA GLU A 318 8.16 -5.22 11.15
C GLU A 318 7.97 -6.72 10.84
N ALA A 319 9.05 -7.46 10.68
CA ALA A 319 8.99 -8.90 10.42
C ALA A 319 8.32 -9.66 11.57
N GLU A 320 8.58 -9.27 12.83
CA GLU A 320 7.94 -9.83 14.01
C GLU A 320 6.44 -9.53 14.04
N HIS A 321 6.06 -8.29 13.74
CA HIS A 321 4.65 -7.88 13.68
C HIS A 321 3.87 -8.72 12.65
N TYR A 322 4.42 -8.87 11.44
CA TYR A 322 3.76 -9.69 10.40
C TYR A 322 3.87 -11.19 10.65
N ALA A 323 4.83 -11.65 11.46
CA ALA A 323 4.87 -13.03 11.93
C ALA A 323 3.72 -13.36 12.92
N GLU A 324 3.22 -12.38 13.69
CA GLU A 324 2.10 -12.57 14.64
C GLU A 324 0.81 -12.98 13.95
N THR A 325 0.62 -12.57 12.69
CA THR A 325 -0.58 -12.87 11.91
C THR A 325 -0.58 -14.31 11.37
N ASN A 326 0.57 -15.00 11.36
CA ASN A 326 0.66 -16.35 10.82
C ASN A 326 0.19 -17.42 11.82
N TYR A 327 -1.10 -17.75 11.77
CA TYR A 327 -1.69 -18.79 12.63
C TYR A 327 -1.18 -20.21 12.36
N ILE A 328 -0.48 -20.46 11.23
CA ILE A 328 0.03 -21.78 10.84
C ILE A 328 1.36 -22.07 11.52
N TRP A 329 2.11 -21.02 11.93
CA TRP A 329 3.44 -21.15 12.51
C TRP A 329 3.49 -20.56 13.93
N PRO A 330 3.19 -21.35 14.98
CA PRO A 330 3.05 -20.86 16.35
C PRO A 330 4.32 -20.21 16.93
N ASP A 331 5.49 -20.66 16.49
CA ASP A 331 6.79 -20.17 16.96
C ASP A 331 7.38 -19.08 16.05
N ALA A 332 6.59 -18.53 15.10
CA ALA A 332 7.05 -17.57 14.09
C ALA A 332 7.73 -16.36 14.73
N VAL A 333 7.04 -15.68 15.64
CA VAL A 333 7.53 -14.45 16.29
C VAL A 333 8.86 -14.68 17.03
N GLU A 334 8.93 -15.73 17.84
CA GLU A 334 10.14 -16.03 18.62
C GLU A 334 11.30 -16.47 17.72
N THR A 335 11.01 -17.15 16.60
CA THR A 335 12.02 -17.52 15.61
C THR A 335 12.53 -16.29 14.86
N VAL A 336 11.61 -15.46 14.36
CA VAL A 336 11.91 -14.25 13.60
C VAL A 336 12.76 -13.30 14.43
N LYS A 337 12.47 -13.07 15.72
CA LYS A 337 13.32 -12.24 16.62
C LYS A 337 14.81 -12.61 16.65
N THR A 338 15.17 -13.83 16.25
CA THR A 338 16.58 -14.27 16.24
C THR A 338 17.35 -13.87 14.98
N HIS A 339 16.66 -13.30 13.98
CA HIS A 339 17.29 -12.86 12.73
C HIS A 339 18.25 -11.69 12.97
N LYS A 340 19.34 -11.67 12.20
CA LYS A 340 20.44 -10.71 12.30
C LYS A 340 20.80 -10.08 10.97
N ALA A 341 20.45 -10.76 9.89
CA ALA A 341 20.67 -10.34 8.52
C ALA A 341 19.48 -10.80 7.67
N GLN A 342 19.43 -10.31 6.45
CA GLN A 342 18.37 -10.63 5.50
C GLN A 342 18.96 -10.77 4.10
N ILE A 343 18.38 -11.66 3.29
CA ILE A 343 18.65 -11.72 1.85
C ILE A 343 17.46 -11.09 1.14
N LEU A 344 17.69 -9.97 0.46
CA LEU A 344 16.73 -9.39 -0.46
C LEU A 344 16.65 -10.26 -1.71
N LEU A 345 15.45 -10.73 -2.03
CA LEU A 345 15.11 -11.41 -3.27
C LEU A 345 14.22 -10.52 -4.11
N ALA A 346 14.56 -10.33 -5.38
CA ALA A 346 13.73 -9.61 -6.32
C ALA A 346 13.73 -10.28 -7.70
N VAL A 347 12.55 -10.43 -8.30
CA VAL A 347 12.36 -10.82 -9.69
C VAL A 347 11.67 -9.68 -10.42
N MET A 348 12.37 -9.14 -11.43
CA MET A 348 11.86 -8.15 -12.37
C MET A 348 11.42 -8.87 -13.63
N ASP A 349 10.12 -8.86 -13.91
CA ASP A 349 9.50 -9.62 -15.00
C ASP A 349 9.91 -9.14 -16.41
N ARG A 350 10.30 -7.88 -16.58
CA ARG A 350 10.65 -7.28 -17.90
C ARG A 350 9.58 -7.53 -18.98
N GLY A 351 8.30 -7.48 -18.61
CA GLY A 351 7.16 -7.73 -19.49
C GLY A 351 6.81 -9.20 -19.67
N GLN A 352 7.43 -10.12 -18.92
CA GLN A 352 6.97 -11.50 -18.80
C GLN A 352 5.67 -11.58 -17.98
N PRO A 353 4.84 -12.62 -18.18
CA PRO A 353 3.62 -12.79 -17.40
C PRO A 353 3.91 -12.88 -15.89
N ALA A 354 3.08 -12.23 -15.07
CA ALA A 354 3.22 -12.24 -13.61
C ALA A 354 3.26 -13.66 -13.01
N LEU A 355 2.54 -14.60 -13.62
CA LEU A 355 2.55 -16.00 -13.19
C LEU A 355 3.94 -16.66 -13.35
N GLU A 356 4.67 -16.34 -14.41
CA GLU A 356 6.01 -16.87 -14.63
C GLU A 356 7.04 -16.20 -13.71
N ALA A 357 6.87 -14.90 -13.45
CA ALA A 357 7.68 -14.18 -12.45
C ALA A 357 7.47 -14.72 -11.03
N GLY A 358 6.22 -15.00 -10.64
CA GLY A 358 5.88 -15.62 -9.35
C GLY A 358 6.48 -17.03 -9.21
N LYS A 359 6.44 -17.85 -10.26
CA LYS A 359 7.11 -19.18 -10.26
C LYS A 359 8.61 -19.03 -10.10
N LEU A 360 9.25 -18.13 -10.84
CA LEU A 360 10.69 -17.91 -10.73
C LEU A 360 11.07 -17.42 -9.33
N PHE A 361 10.32 -16.46 -8.78
CA PHE A 361 10.51 -15.97 -7.40
C PHE A 361 10.44 -17.12 -6.39
N THR A 362 9.44 -17.99 -6.48
CA THR A 362 9.30 -19.14 -5.57
C THR A 362 10.48 -20.11 -5.67
N LYS A 363 10.98 -20.39 -6.88
CA LYS A 363 12.18 -21.24 -7.08
C LYS A 363 13.43 -20.64 -6.42
N ILE A 364 13.58 -19.32 -6.52
CA ILE A 364 14.70 -18.61 -5.90
C ILE A 364 14.57 -18.61 -4.38
N ALA A 365 13.40 -18.23 -3.88
CA ALA A 365 13.12 -18.18 -2.45
C ALA A 365 13.32 -19.55 -1.79
N SER A 366 12.79 -20.64 -2.38
CA SER A 366 13.00 -21.99 -1.86
C SER A 366 14.48 -22.41 -1.90
N SER A 367 15.25 -21.98 -2.90
CA SER A 367 16.68 -22.24 -2.98
C SER A 367 17.48 -21.51 -1.90
N CYS A 368 17.09 -20.29 -1.55
CA CYS A 368 17.68 -19.51 -0.45
C CYS A 368 17.27 -20.04 0.93
N LEU A 369 16.03 -20.49 1.09
CA LEU A 369 15.53 -21.07 2.34
C LEU A 369 16.20 -22.40 2.72
N LYS A 370 16.92 -23.03 1.79
CA LYS A 370 17.74 -24.23 2.04
C LYS A 370 19.11 -23.92 2.68
N LEU A 371 19.45 -22.65 2.91
CA LEU A 371 20.62 -22.28 3.71
C LEU A 371 20.38 -22.65 5.18
N GLU A 372 21.41 -23.17 5.87
CA GLU A 372 21.29 -23.67 7.25
C GLU A 372 20.87 -22.58 8.26
N ASN A 373 21.22 -21.32 7.97
CA ASN A 373 20.92 -20.18 8.81
C ASN A 373 19.64 -19.42 8.38
N ALA A 374 18.95 -19.86 7.32
CA ALA A 374 17.67 -19.27 6.91
C ALA A 374 16.55 -19.73 7.84
N ILE A 375 15.82 -18.77 8.40
CA ILE A 375 14.83 -19.01 9.45
C ILE A 375 13.42 -18.57 9.08
N GLY A 376 13.24 -17.86 7.97
CA GLY A 376 11.92 -17.49 7.45
C GLY A 376 11.99 -16.71 6.16
N LEU A 377 10.86 -16.57 5.47
CA LEU A 377 10.71 -15.68 4.32
C LEU A 377 9.63 -14.65 4.63
N TYR A 378 10.00 -13.38 4.70
CA TYR A 378 9.08 -12.27 4.83
C TYR A 378 8.65 -11.76 3.43
N THR A 379 7.37 -11.98 3.10
CA THR A 379 6.74 -11.55 1.84
C THR A 379 5.21 -11.65 1.97
N SER A 380 4.45 -11.02 1.07
CA SER A 380 2.98 -11.07 1.06
C SER A 380 2.33 -10.76 2.42
N GLY A 381 2.87 -9.77 3.16
CA GLY A 381 2.30 -9.34 4.45
C GLY A 381 2.37 -10.40 5.57
N THR A 382 3.25 -11.39 5.47
CA THR A 382 3.43 -12.43 6.48
C THR A 382 4.86 -13.01 6.44
N VAL A 383 5.21 -13.83 7.43
CA VAL A 383 6.48 -14.58 7.44
C VAL A 383 6.20 -16.07 7.30
N PHE A 384 6.73 -16.69 6.25
CA PHE A 384 6.59 -18.12 5.99
C PHE A 384 7.69 -18.94 6.67
N GLN A 385 7.31 -20.08 7.24
CA GLN A 385 8.24 -21.07 7.76
C GLN A 385 9.04 -21.70 6.59
N PRO A 386 10.38 -21.85 6.70
CA PRO A 386 11.21 -22.38 5.62
C PRO A 386 10.76 -23.74 5.08
N GLU A 387 10.53 -24.73 5.94
CA GLU A 387 10.15 -26.08 5.50
C GLU A 387 8.80 -26.06 4.77
N PHE A 388 7.81 -25.36 5.32
CA PHE A 388 6.50 -25.21 4.68
C PHE A 388 6.62 -24.58 3.28
N TYR A 389 7.40 -23.50 3.16
CA TYR A 389 7.54 -22.81 1.88
C TYR A 389 8.24 -23.70 0.84
N ILE A 390 9.29 -24.43 1.25
CA ILE A 390 10.00 -25.37 0.39
C ILE A 390 9.07 -26.50 -0.06
N ASP A 391 8.35 -27.14 0.85
CA ASP A 391 7.44 -28.26 0.55
C ASP A 391 6.35 -27.85 -0.46
N VAL A 392 5.74 -26.67 -0.29
CA VAL A 392 4.74 -26.15 -1.23
C VAL A 392 5.36 -25.84 -2.61
N SER A 393 6.61 -25.37 -2.64
CA SER A 393 7.27 -25.02 -3.91
C SER A 393 7.48 -26.25 -4.81
N GLU A 394 7.69 -27.43 -4.21
CA GLU A 394 7.94 -28.67 -4.95
C GLU A 394 6.74 -29.12 -5.81
N MET A 395 5.52 -28.64 -5.53
CA MET A 395 4.34 -28.90 -6.34
C MET A 395 4.50 -28.41 -7.79
N MET A 396 5.35 -27.41 -8.03
CA MET A 396 5.66 -26.95 -9.38
C MET A 396 6.31 -28.03 -10.25
N ASN A 397 6.96 -29.04 -9.66
CA ASN A 397 7.56 -30.15 -10.41
C ASN A 397 6.50 -31.01 -11.12
N ASP A 398 5.29 -31.05 -10.57
CA ASP A 398 4.13 -31.75 -11.16
C ASP A 398 3.29 -30.84 -12.07
N GLY A 399 3.68 -29.57 -12.21
CA GLY A 399 3.01 -28.57 -13.04
C GLY A 399 1.91 -27.79 -12.34
N ASP A 400 1.71 -28.00 -11.04
CA ASP A 400 0.72 -27.28 -10.23
C ASP A 400 1.24 -25.89 -9.81
N LEU A 401 0.29 -24.99 -9.50
CA LEU A 401 0.61 -23.66 -8.99
C LEU A 401 0.82 -23.67 -7.47
N PRO A 402 1.95 -23.15 -6.96
CA PRO A 402 2.24 -23.09 -5.53
C PRO A 402 1.52 -21.89 -4.88
N ILE A 403 0.19 -21.82 -4.98
CA ILE A 403 -0.58 -20.63 -4.55
C ILE A 403 -0.40 -20.30 -3.06
N LEU A 404 -0.12 -21.29 -2.21
CA LEU A 404 0.16 -21.10 -0.79
C LEU A 404 1.53 -20.45 -0.52
N ASN A 405 2.43 -20.41 -1.51
CA ASN A 405 3.66 -19.62 -1.45
C ASN A 405 3.45 -18.15 -1.84
N TRP A 406 2.35 -17.84 -2.52
CA TRP A 406 2.10 -16.52 -3.12
C TRP A 406 1.08 -15.71 -2.34
N ILE A 407 0.00 -16.39 -1.93
CA ILE A 407 -1.19 -15.77 -1.35
C ILE A 407 -1.29 -16.23 0.09
N TYR A 408 -1.36 -15.26 1.00
CA TYR A 408 -1.75 -15.52 2.37
C TYR A 408 -3.27 -15.53 2.50
N PHE A 409 -3.82 -16.52 3.20
CA PHE A 409 -5.25 -16.73 3.39
C PHE A 409 -5.62 -16.46 4.84
N GLY A 410 -6.07 -15.24 5.13
CA GLY A 410 -6.49 -14.86 6.46
C GLY A 410 -7.91 -15.34 6.75
N VAL A 411 -8.15 -15.91 7.94
CA VAL A 411 -9.49 -16.28 8.39
C VAL A 411 -9.68 -15.87 9.84
N TYR A 412 -10.79 -15.22 10.14
CA TYR A 412 -11.15 -14.80 11.49
C TYR A 412 -12.64 -14.99 11.75
N ALA A 413 -12.99 -15.27 13.00
CA ALA A 413 -14.38 -15.49 13.42
C ALA A 413 -14.76 -14.53 14.54
N ASN A 414 -15.97 -13.98 14.47
CA ASN A 414 -16.55 -13.11 15.48
C ASN A 414 -18.03 -13.46 15.73
N GLU A 415 -18.73 -12.67 16.55
CA GLU A 415 -20.14 -12.91 16.89
C GLU A 415 -21.09 -12.84 15.68
N LYS A 416 -20.69 -12.15 14.61
CA LYS A 416 -21.49 -11.98 13.40
C LYS A 416 -21.27 -13.10 12.37
N GLY A 417 -20.11 -13.76 12.40
CA GLY A 417 -19.82 -14.91 11.55
C GLY A 417 -18.32 -15.13 11.33
N THR A 418 -18.01 -15.98 10.36
CA THR A 418 -16.66 -16.26 9.87
C THR A 418 -16.37 -15.38 8.66
N SER A 419 -15.25 -14.67 8.68
CA SER A 419 -14.76 -13.90 7.55
C SER A 419 -13.41 -14.42 7.10
N GLY A 420 -13.06 -14.22 5.84
CA GLY A 420 -11.76 -14.58 5.31
C GLY A 420 -11.34 -13.65 4.19
N TYR A 421 -10.03 -13.56 3.95
CA TYR A 421 -9.47 -12.65 2.97
C TYR A 421 -8.21 -13.23 2.31
N THR A 422 -7.88 -12.73 1.12
CA THR A 422 -6.61 -13.03 0.44
C THR A 422 -5.65 -11.86 0.59
N TYR A 423 -4.35 -12.15 0.62
CA TYR A 423 -3.32 -11.12 0.52
C TYR A 423 -2.22 -11.59 -0.43
N GLY A 424 -2.02 -10.87 -1.53
CA GLY A 424 -0.99 -11.14 -2.54
C GLY A 424 -1.52 -11.31 -3.96
N LEU A 425 -2.85 -11.35 -4.18
CA LEU A 425 -3.43 -11.47 -5.53
C LEU A 425 -3.10 -10.26 -6.40
N ARG A 426 -2.96 -9.08 -5.77
CA ARG A 426 -2.58 -7.84 -6.47
C ARG A 426 -1.26 -7.95 -7.21
N MET A 427 -0.30 -8.74 -6.71
CA MET A 427 0.97 -8.99 -7.40
C MET A 427 0.79 -9.67 -8.77
N PHE A 428 -0.35 -10.33 -8.98
CA PHE A 428 -0.73 -10.99 -10.24
C PHE A 428 -1.73 -10.16 -11.06
N GLY A 429 -1.92 -8.89 -10.72
CA GLY A 429 -2.88 -8.01 -11.40
C GLY A 429 -4.34 -8.35 -11.10
N LYS A 430 -4.61 -9.00 -9.95
CA LYS A 430 -5.96 -9.39 -9.53
C LYS A 430 -6.34 -8.66 -8.23
N GLU A 431 -7.60 -8.31 -8.07
CA GLU A 431 -8.09 -7.72 -6.81
C GLU A 431 -8.09 -8.75 -5.68
N GLU A 432 -7.84 -8.31 -4.45
CA GLU A 432 -7.96 -9.16 -3.27
C GLU A 432 -9.43 -9.55 -3.04
N ILE A 433 -9.66 -10.70 -2.43
CA ILE A 433 -10.99 -11.26 -2.18
C ILE A 433 -11.27 -11.19 -0.69
N GLU A 434 -12.51 -10.84 -0.32
CA GLU A 434 -13.01 -11.00 1.04
C GLU A 434 -14.35 -11.76 1.07
N ILE A 435 -14.52 -12.57 2.09
CA ILE A 435 -15.80 -13.17 2.48
C ILE A 435 -16.11 -12.62 3.86
N LEU A 436 -17.31 -12.05 4.01
CA LEU A 436 -17.67 -11.31 5.22
C LEU A 436 -18.82 -12.01 5.95
N GLU A 437 -18.65 -12.18 7.26
CA GLU A 437 -19.72 -12.58 8.20
C GLU A 437 -20.50 -13.85 7.75
N SER A 438 -19.83 -14.80 7.11
CA SER A 438 -20.44 -16.05 6.64
C SER A 438 -20.82 -16.96 7.81
N THR A 439 -21.87 -17.76 7.61
CA THR A 439 -22.28 -18.79 8.57
C THR A 439 -21.48 -20.09 8.47
N ALA A 440 -20.57 -20.19 7.50
CA ALA A 440 -19.71 -21.35 7.30
C ALA A 440 -18.59 -21.46 8.36
N MET A 441 -17.99 -22.64 8.47
CA MET A 441 -16.86 -22.87 9.36
C MET A 441 -15.57 -22.26 8.77
N PRO A 442 -14.61 -21.81 9.61
CA PRO A 442 -13.31 -21.28 9.16
C PRO A 442 -12.60 -22.12 8.10
N GLU A 443 -12.53 -23.44 8.30
CA GLU A 443 -11.92 -24.38 7.34
C GLU A 443 -12.63 -24.35 5.97
N THR A 444 -13.96 -24.24 5.96
CA THR A 444 -14.73 -24.17 4.71
C THR A 444 -14.48 -22.85 3.96
N ILE A 445 -14.33 -21.73 4.67
CA ILE A 445 -13.98 -20.44 4.06
C ILE A 445 -12.56 -20.49 3.49
N HIS A 446 -11.62 -21.04 4.27
CA HIS A 446 -10.23 -21.19 3.85
C HIS A 446 -10.10 -22.04 2.57
N ASP A 447 -10.73 -23.22 2.55
CA ASP A 447 -10.69 -24.12 1.39
C ASP A 447 -11.33 -23.47 0.15
N PHE A 448 -12.44 -22.76 0.33
CA PHE A 448 -13.08 -22.04 -0.76
C PHE A 448 -12.18 -20.92 -1.33
N LEU A 449 -11.49 -20.17 -0.47
CA LEU A 449 -10.54 -19.13 -0.91
C LEU A 449 -9.35 -19.75 -1.67
N ILE A 450 -8.85 -20.90 -1.25
CA ILE A 450 -7.82 -21.64 -1.98
C ILE A 450 -8.32 -22.04 -3.36
N ASP A 451 -9.50 -22.66 -3.44
CA ASP A 451 -10.08 -23.12 -4.70
C ASP A 451 -10.32 -21.96 -5.68
N ILE A 452 -10.82 -20.82 -5.19
CA ILE A 452 -11.10 -19.66 -6.04
C ILE A 452 -9.85 -18.98 -6.53
N VAL A 453 -8.83 -18.85 -5.67
CA VAL A 453 -7.52 -18.31 -6.06
C VAL A 453 -6.86 -19.21 -7.09
N TYR A 454 -6.90 -20.52 -6.88
CA TYR A 454 -6.35 -21.47 -7.85
C TYR A 454 -7.06 -21.34 -9.21
N TYR A 455 -8.39 -21.26 -9.22
CA TYR A 455 -9.18 -21.04 -10.43
C TYR A 455 -8.81 -19.73 -11.13
N ILE A 456 -8.68 -18.64 -10.38
CA ILE A 456 -8.33 -17.32 -10.90
C ILE A 456 -6.94 -17.32 -11.56
N LEU A 457 -5.93 -17.84 -10.87
CA LEU A 457 -4.55 -17.79 -11.34
C LEU A 457 -4.28 -18.81 -12.45
N SER A 458 -4.86 -20.01 -12.37
CA SER A 458 -4.70 -21.04 -13.43
C SER A 458 -5.47 -20.70 -14.70
N GLY A 459 -6.60 -20.01 -14.58
CA GLY A 459 -7.44 -19.60 -15.71
C GLY A 459 -7.20 -18.18 -16.23
N ASP A 460 -6.30 -17.42 -15.58
CA ASP A 460 -6.13 -15.97 -15.79
C ASP A 460 -7.47 -15.20 -15.79
N ILE A 461 -8.33 -15.52 -14.82
CA ILE A 461 -9.66 -14.94 -14.71
C ILE A 461 -9.58 -13.60 -13.97
N THR A 462 -10.29 -12.59 -14.43
CA THR A 462 -10.50 -11.33 -13.69
C THR A 462 -11.96 -11.26 -13.28
N LEU A 463 -12.21 -11.28 -11.98
CA LEU A 463 -13.57 -11.12 -11.44
C LEU A 463 -14.05 -9.69 -11.67
N GLN A 464 -15.32 -9.52 -12.04
CA GLN A 464 -15.95 -8.20 -12.19
C GLN A 464 -17.04 -7.97 -11.14
N ASP A 465 -17.30 -6.70 -10.84
CA ASP A 465 -18.43 -6.33 -9.99
C ASP A 465 -19.76 -6.79 -10.60
N GLY A 466 -20.67 -7.28 -9.76
CA GLY A 466 -21.99 -7.76 -10.18
C GLY A 466 -22.01 -9.15 -10.81
N GLU A 467 -20.86 -9.79 -11.04
CA GLU A 467 -20.79 -11.18 -11.52
C GLU A 467 -21.20 -12.19 -10.44
N THR A 468 -21.33 -13.46 -10.85
CA THR A 468 -21.54 -14.57 -9.92
C THR A 468 -20.52 -15.67 -10.14
N ILE A 469 -19.99 -16.23 -9.07
CA ILE A 469 -19.09 -17.39 -9.11
C ILE A 469 -19.69 -18.59 -8.38
N GLY A 470 -19.34 -19.80 -8.81
CA GLY A 470 -19.76 -21.03 -8.16
C GLY A 470 -19.09 -22.25 -8.75
N PHE A 471 -18.79 -23.23 -7.89
CA PHE A 471 -18.13 -24.48 -8.26
C PHE A 471 -19.11 -25.58 -8.67
N THR A 472 -20.41 -25.27 -8.69
CA THR A 472 -21.48 -26.16 -9.17
C THR A 472 -22.48 -25.38 -10.01
N GLU A 473 -23.26 -26.06 -10.86
CA GLU A 473 -24.30 -25.44 -11.70
C GLU A 473 -25.39 -24.69 -10.91
N TYR A 474 -25.51 -24.97 -9.61
CA TYR A 474 -26.53 -24.39 -8.73
C TYR A 474 -25.99 -23.29 -7.81
N GLN A 475 -24.67 -23.22 -7.60
CA GLN A 475 -24.05 -22.22 -6.76
C GLN A 475 -23.83 -20.94 -7.56
N LYS A 476 -24.36 -19.83 -7.06
CA LYS A 476 -24.21 -18.50 -7.66
C LYS A 476 -23.97 -17.49 -6.54
N LEU A 477 -22.73 -17.38 -6.14
CA LEU A 477 -22.27 -16.43 -5.13
C LEU A 477 -22.07 -15.10 -5.81
N LYS A 478 -22.76 -14.07 -5.34
CA LYS A 478 -22.66 -12.73 -5.91
C LYS A 478 -21.29 -12.15 -5.56
N ILE A 479 -20.70 -11.47 -6.53
CA ILE A 479 -19.47 -10.71 -6.37
C ILE A 479 -19.84 -9.23 -6.30
N THR A 480 -19.31 -8.53 -5.30
CA THR A 480 -19.44 -7.07 -5.19
C THR A 480 -18.07 -6.44 -4.96
N ARG A 481 -17.67 -5.45 -5.76
CA ARG A 481 -16.44 -4.68 -5.52
C ARG A 481 -16.76 -3.55 -4.54
N SER A 482 -16.05 -3.52 -3.42
CA SER A 482 -16.20 -2.45 -2.42
C SER A 482 -14.90 -2.24 -1.65
N LYS A 483 -14.84 -1.18 -0.84
CA LYS A 483 -13.70 -0.95 0.06
C LYS A 483 -13.46 -2.19 0.94
N GLY A 484 -12.18 -2.49 1.13
CA GLY A 484 -11.74 -3.58 1.98
C GLY A 484 -12.16 -3.36 3.43
N ILE A 485 -12.46 -4.44 4.16
CA ILE A 485 -12.75 -4.39 5.60
C ILE A 485 -11.51 -4.84 6.37
N ALA A 486 -10.92 -5.98 5.98
CA ALA A 486 -9.68 -6.47 6.56
C ALA A 486 -8.43 -5.93 5.86
N LEU A 487 -8.59 -5.33 4.68
CA LEU A 487 -7.49 -4.94 3.78
C LEU A 487 -7.67 -3.49 3.31
N ASP A 488 -6.56 -2.81 3.02
CA ASP A 488 -6.59 -1.49 2.38
C ASP A 488 -6.99 -1.58 0.91
N GLY A 489 -7.60 -0.51 0.39
CA GLY A 489 -8.04 -0.39 -1.00
C GLY A 489 -9.38 -1.11 -1.27
N PHE A 490 -9.62 -1.47 -2.53
CA PHE A 490 -10.83 -2.21 -2.94
C PHE A 490 -10.59 -3.72 -2.94
N THR A 491 -11.67 -4.47 -2.75
CA THR A 491 -11.65 -5.94 -2.73
C THR A 491 -12.92 -6.47 -3.38
N MET A 492 -12.85 -7.70 -3.86
CA MET A 492 -13.99 -8.45 -4.39
C MET A 492 -14.65 -9.22 -3.25
N LYS A 493 -15.83 -8.78 -2.83
CA LYS A 493 -16.64 -9.46 -1.82
C LYS A 493 -17.40 -10.60 -2.44
N ILE A 494 -17.32 -11.79 -1.84
CA ILE A 494 -18.07 -12.96 -2.30
C ILE A 494 -19.06 -13.38 -1.22
N ASP A 495 -20.34 -13.35 -1.58
CA ASP A 495 -21.44 -13.76 -0.70
C ASP A 495 -21.45 -15.30 -0.54
N TYR A 496 -20.75 -15.83 0.48
CA TYR A 496 -20.59 -17.28 0.73
C TYR A 496 -21.49 -17.85 1.84
#